data_AF-A0A245ZVE3-F1
#
_entry.id   AF-A0A245ZVE3-F1
#
_cell.length_a   1.000
_cell.length_b   1.000
_cell.length_c   1.000
_cell.angle_alpha   90.00
_cell.angle_beta   90.00
_cell.angle_gamma   90.00
#
_symmetry.space_group_name_H-M   'P 1'
#
loop_
_entity.id
_entity.type
_entity.pdbx_description
1 polymer ?
#
loop_
_entity_poly.entity_id
_entity_poly.type
_entity_poly.pdbx_seq_one_letter_code
_entity_poly.pdbx_strand_id
1 'polypeptide(L)'
;MQPALPPPEREAERNADPLAFTPVPRRARHDGWTAERQRGFIRALAETGSVKAAARRIGKTTEGAYQMRLHPGADSFRAAWEAALASGVQRLTDIAMERAVEGVPIPVFHKGEQVGERRWYNDRLLMFMLKHHQPDRYNTPALAPGTKHAETIAREAAQQCPVCREREETAARRAFAEAEAAKQSNEEFLVHLMRTYQIKVQAERRERLAGDWAAADFYLRQLNFFELILEGCGHRMDIIDMHTIENGEENMYTRQINCGPLTRILDDMRRKIWEAAGEPPRPPIDLREFLPYTNMNQQGGTARERQHARAEAQRRIAASQAVWEASASEEKWAAFKAASGR
;
A
#
# COMPACT_ATOMS: atom_id res chain seq x y z
N MET A 1 1.68 -31.21 58.33
CA MET A 1 1.91 -29.75 58.29
C MET A 1 0.72 -29.15 57.55
N GLN A 2 -0.25 -28.60 58.28
CA GLN A 2 -1.44 -27.99 57.66
C GLN A 2 -1.02 -26.69 56.96
N PRO A 3 -1.43 -26.44 55.70
CA PRO A 3 -1.14 -25.16 55.06
C PRO A 3 -1.89 -24.05 55.82
N ALA A 4 -1.17 -23.00 56.19
CA ALA A 4 -1.70 -21.86 56.92
C ALA A 4 -2.86 -21.22 56.15
N LEU A 5 -4.00 -21.00 56.83
CA LEU A 5 -5.10 -20.21 56.28
C LEU A 5 -4.59 -18.80 55.93
N PRO A 6 -4.92 -18.28 54.73
CA PRO A 6 -4.53 -16.93 54.34
C PRO A 6 -5.12 -15.88 55.29
N PRO A 7 -4.46 -14.72 55.48
CA PRO A 7 -4.92 -13.67 56.40
C PRO A 7 -6.31 -13.13 56.00
N PRO A 8 -7.18 -12.79 56.99
CA PRO A 8 -8.60 -12.47 56.77
C PRO A 8 -8.84 -11.23 55.89
N GLU A 9 -7.86 -10.33 55.79
CA GLU A 9 -7.95 -9.09 55.01
C GLU A 9 -8.10 -9.34 53.50
N ARG A 10 -7.43 -10.38 52.97
CA ARG A 10 -7.51 -10.73 51.54
C ARG A 10 -8.86 -11.33 51.15
N GLU A 11 -9.61 -11.86 52.11
CA GLU A 11 -10.94 -12.43 51.86
C GLU A 11 -12.02 -11.35 51.86
N ALA A 12 -11.89 -10.36 52.75
CA ALA A 12 -12.78 -9.20 52.81
C ALA A 12 -12.72 -8.35 51.54
N GLU A 13 -11.54 -8.19 50.91
CA GLU A 13 -11.40 -7.49 49.61
C GLU A 13 -11.97 -8.29 48.43
N ARG A 14 -11.95 -9.63 48.48
CA ARG A 14 -12.56 -10.48 47.43
C ARG A 14 -14.10 -10.51 47.50
N ASN A 15 -14.67 -10.18 48.65
CA ASN A 15 -16.11 -10.21 48.92
C ASN A 15 -16.74 -8.82 49.04
N ALA A 16 -16.05 -7.77 48.61
CA ALA A 16 -16.66 -6.45 48.49
C ALA A 16 -17.77 -6.51 47.42
N ASP A 17 -19.01 -6.23 47.82
CA ASP A 17 -20.15 -6.15 46.90
C ASP A 17 -19.76 -5.18 45.75
N PRO A 18 -19.69 -5.64 44.49
CA PRO A 18 -19.32 -4.78 43.36
C PRO A 18 -20.25 -3.57 43.22
N LEU A 19 -21.43 -3.61 43.84
CA LEU A 19 -22.42 -2.53 43.83
C LEU A 19 -22.19 -1.48 44.92
N ALA A 20 -21.28 -1.72 45.88
CA ALA A 20 -20.91 -0.80 46.95
C ALA A 20 -19.81 0.17 46.50
N PHE A 21 -20.09 0.98 45.47
CA PHE A 21 -19.18 2.03 44.98
C PHE A 21 -19.85 3.41 44.97
N THR A 22 -19.04 4.46 45.10
CA THR A 22 -19.50 5.85 45.00
C THR A 22 -19.71 6.21 43.53
N PRO A 23 -20.96 6.50 43.10
CA PRO A 23 -21.24 6.83 41.71
C PRO A 23 -20.55 8.13 41.28
N VAL A 24 -20.13 8.18 40.01
CA VAL A 24 -19.48 9.34 39.41
C VAL A 24 -20.49 10.51 39.38
N PRO A 25 -20.17 11.67 39.98
CA PRO A 25 -21.06 12.81 40.00
C PRO A 25 -21.19 13.40 38.59
N ARG A 26 -22.43 13.50 38.09
CA ARG A 26 -22.76 14.10 36.78
C ARG A 26 -23.98 14.99 36.92
N ARG A 27 -24.09 15.99 36.04
CA ARG A 27 -25.29 16.84 35.95
C ARG A 27 -26.52 15.96 35.69
N ALA A 28 -27.55 16.11 36.52
CA ALA A 28 -28.78 15.34 36.40
C ALA A 28 -29.44 15.60 35.04
N ARG A 29 -29.60 14.54 34.24
CA ARG A 29 -30.29 14.55 32.94
C ARG A 29 -31.11 13.27 32.86
N HIS A 30 -32.34 13.33 32.35
CA HIS A 30 -33.28 12.20 32.33
C HIS A 30 -32.74 10.97 31.56
N ASP A 31 -31.95 11.20 30.52
CA ASP A 31 -31.24 10.21 29.69
C ASP A 31 -29.76 10.03 30.10
N GLY A 32 -29.32 10.66 31.20
CA GLY A 32 -27.93 10.67 31.65
C GLY A 32 -27.51 9.40 32.39
N TRP A 33 -26.23 9.34 32.75
CA TRP A 33 -25.69 8.30 33.62
C TRP A 33 -26.01 8.58 35.09
N THR A 34 -27.24 8.27 35.50
CA THR A 34 -27.69 8.36 36.89
C THR A 34 -26.98 7.32 37.76
N ALA A 35 -26.89 7.56 39.07
CA ALA A 35 -26.31 6.62 40.02
C ALA A 35 -26.90 5.20 39.91
N GLU A 36 -28.21 5.11 39.68
CA GLU A 36 -28.91 3.85 39.43
C GLU A 36 -28.43 3.14 38.16
N ARG A 37 -28.26 3.87 37.06
CA ARG A 37 -27.73 3.32 35.80
C ARG A 37 -26.28 2.89 35.93
N GLN A 38 -25.46 3.59 36.71
CA GLN A 38 -24.08 3.19 36.98
C GLN A 38 -24.05 1.85 37.75
N ARG A 39 -24.87 1.71 38.81
CA ARG A 39 -25.00 0.44 39.54
C ARG A 39 -25.57 -0.68 38.67
N GLY A 40 -26.59 -0.38 37.87
CA GLY A 40 -27.17 -1.32 36.91
C GLY A 40 -26.17 -1.80 35.86
N PHE A 41 -25.28 -0.91 35.41
CA PHE A 41 -24.20 -1.25 34.49
C PHE A 41 -23.20 -2.20 35.14
N ILE A 42 -22.72 -1.90 36.34
CA ILE A 42 -21.75 -2.76 37.06
C ILE A 42 -22.35 -4.14 37.35
N ARG A 43 -23.62 -4.21 37.75
CA ARG A 43 -24.36 -5.48 37.90
C ARG A 43 -24.38 -6.25 36.58
N ALA A 44 -24.80 -5.61 35.49
CA ALA A 44 -24.87 -6.26 34.18
C ALA A 44 -23.48 -6.69 33.67
N LEU A 45 -22.42 -5.95 34.02
CA LEU A 45 -21.05 -6.30 33.69
C LEU A 45 -20.59 -7.53 34.46
N ALA A 46 -20.89 -7.63 35.75
CA ALA A 46 -20.59 -8.81 36.56
C ALA A 46 -21.32 -10.06 36.06
N GLU A 47 -22.56 -9.92 35.61
CA GLU A 47 -23.36 -11.03 35.07
C GLU A 47 -22.91 -11.50 33.68
N THR A 48 -22.42 -10.59 32.83
CA THR A 48 -22.17 -10.88 31.41
C THR A 48 -20.70 -10.95 31.02
N GLY A 49 -19.80 -10.34 31.78
CA GLY A 49 -18.39 -10.16 31.43
C GLY A 49 -18.15 -9.33 30.15
N SER A 50 -19.19 -8.72 29.58
CA SER A 50 -19.13 -8.00 28.30
C SER A 50 -19.65 -6.58 28.42
N VAL A 51 -18.76 -5.60 28.22
CA VAL A 51 -19.09 -4.17 28.28
C VAL A 51 -20.21 -3.80 27.31
N LYS A 52 -20.18 -4.35 26.09
CA LYS A 52 -21.21 -4.12 25.06
C LYS A 52 -22.57 -4.66 25.50
N ALA A 53 -22.61 -5.87 26.07
CA ALA A 53 -23.84 -6.49 26.55
C ALA A 53 -24.42 -5.73 27.76
N ALA A 54 -23.55 -5.33 28.69
CA ALA A 54 -23.91 -4.57 29.88
C ALA A 54 -24.47 -3.19 29.53
N ALA A 55 -23.82 -2.45 28.62
CA ALA A 55 -24.28 -1.13 28.17
C ALA A 55 -25.66 -1.23 27.48
N ARG A 56 -25.84 -2.22 26.60
CA ARG A 56 -27.14 -2.47 25.95
C ARG A 56 -28.25 -2.77 26.95
N ARG A 57 -27.97 -3.55 28.01
CA ARG A 57 -28.96 -3.94 29.02
C ARG A 57 -29.53 -2.75 29.80
N ILE A 58 -28.77 -1.66 29.93
CA ILE A 58 -29.20 -0.43 30.60
C ILE A 58 -29.59 0.68 29.62
N GLY A 59 -29.69 0.38 28.33
CA GLY A 59 -30.02 1.38 27.30
C GLY A 59 -28.96 2.46 27.13
N LYS A 60 -27.67 2.10 27.20
CA LYS A 60 -26.53 2.99 26.97
C LYS A 60 -25.60 2.48 25.87
N THR A 61 -24.83 3.39 25.31
CA THR A 61 -23.78 3.08 24.34
C THR A 61 -22.52 2.61 25.05
N THR A 62 -21.75 1.75 24.39
CA THR A 62 -20.47 1.24 24.90
C THR A 62 -19.48 2.40 25.11
N GLU A 63 -19.46 3.34 24.18
CA GLU A 63 -18.64 4.55 24.19
C GLU A 63 -18.98 5.40 25.43
N GLY A 64 -20.26 5.54 25.75
CA GLY A 64 -20.71 6.26 26.95
C GLY A 64 -20.24 5.61 28.25
N ALA A 65 -20.10 4.29 28.30
CA ALA A 65 -19.57 3.58 29.47
C ALA A 65 -18.07 3.82 29.64
N TYR A 66 -17.30 3.80 28.54
CA TYR A 66 -15.87 4.15 28.57
C TYR A 66 -15.62 5.61 28.94
N GLN A 67 -16.44 6.54 28.44
CA GLN A 67 -16.34 7.95 28.82
C GLN A 67 -16.60 8.17 30.32
N MET A 68 -17.44 7.36 30.96
CA MET A 68 -17.56 7.40 32.42
C MET A 68 -16.32 6.90 33.13
N ARG A 69 -15.68 5.85 32.61
CA ARG A 69 -14.44 5.30 33.18
C ARG A 69 -13.29 6.32 33.16
N LEU A 70 -13.28 7.22 32.18
CA LEU A 70 -12.27 8.26 32.00
C LEU A 70 -12.54 9.54 32.82
N HIS A 71 -13.67 9.65 33.52
CA HIS A 71 -14.04 10.88 34.21
C HIS A 71 -13.16 11.16 35.45
N PRO A 72 -12.75 12.42 35.69
CA PRO A 72 -12.12 12.81 36.95
C PRO A 72 -13.05 12.53 38.14
N GLY A 73 -12.62 11.70 39.09
CA GLY A 73 -13.45 11.25 40.22
C GLY A 73 -14.18 9.91 40.00
N ALA A 74 -13.87 9.18 38.93
CA ALA A 74 -14.43 7.84 38.69
C ALA A 74 -13.67 6.70 39.40
N ASP A 75 -12.84 6.98 40.39
CA ASP A 75 -11.93 5.98 41.00
C ASP A 75 -12.68 4.78 41.58
N SER A 76 -13.75 5.05 42.34
CA SER A 76 -14.62 4.01 42.90
C SER A 76 -15.37 3.23 41.82
N PHE A 77 -15.82 3.90 40.75
CA PHE A 77 -16.46 3.25 39.60
C PHE A 77 -15.48 2.35 38.82
N ARG A 78 -14.21 2.77 38.66
CA ARG A 78 -13.16 1.97 38.04
C ARG A 78 -12.88 0.71 38.85
N ALA A 79 -12.76 0.82 40.17
CA ALA A 79 -12.56 -0.34 41.05
C ALA A 79 -13.73 -1.34 40.94
N ALA A 80 -14.97 -0.84 40.99
CA ALA A 80 -16.17 -1.67 40.83
C ALA A 80 -16.24 -2.34 39.44
N TRP A 81 -15.79 -1.64 38.40
CA TRP A 81 -15.71 -2.17 37.04
C TRP A 81 -14.73 -3.34 36.95
N GLU A 82 -13.54 -3.21 37.51
CA GLU A 82 -12.55 -4.31 37.52
C GLU A 82 -13.06 -5.51 38.32
N ALA A 83 -13.67 -5.28 39.50
CA ALA A 83 -14.26 -6.35 40.31
C ALA A 83 -15.41 -7.07 39.56
N ALA A 84 -16.24 -6.33 38.84
CA ALA A 84 -17.28 -6.89 37.99
C ALA A 84 -16.71 -7.70 36.81
N LEU A 85 -15.64 -7.22 36.16
CA LEU A 85 -14.96 -7.99 35.12
C LEU A 85 -14.37 -9.29 35.67
N ALA A 86 -13.72 -9.25 36.85
CA ALA A 86 -13.19 -10.45 37.50
C ALA A 86 -14.28 -11.49 37.77
N SER A 87 -15.46 -11.03 38.22
CA SER A 87 -16.64 -11.90 38.41
C SER A 87 -17.16 -12.48 37.09
N GLY A 88 -17.20 -11.68 36.03
CA GLY A 88 -17.59 -12.13 34.69
C GLY A 88 -16.62 -13.16 34.10
N VAL A 89 -15.31 -13.02 34.35
CA VAL A 89 -14.28 -13.99 33.94
C VAL A 89 -14.51 -15.34 34.62
N GLN A 90 -14.83 -15.37 35.92
CA GLN A 90 -15.13 -16.63 36.61
C GLN A 90 -16.31 -17.37 35.95
N ARG A 91 -17.37 -16.64 35.60
CA ARG A 91 -18.52 -17.22 34.90
C ARG A 91 -18.18 -17.71 33.49
N LEU A 92 -17.31 -17.01 32.76
CA LEU A 92 -16.81 -17.49 31.48
C LEU A 92 -16.05 -18.81 31.61
N THR A 93 -15.29 -18.98 32.71
CA THR A 93 -14.63 -20.24 33.05
C THR A 93 -15.65 -21.36 33.24
N ASP A 94 -16.73 -21.12 34.00
CA ASP A 94 -17.78 -22.12 34.22
C ASP A 94 -18.46 -22.54 32.89
N ILE A 95 -18.83 -21.57 32.06
CA ILE A 95 -19.42 -21.82 30.72
C ILE A 95 -18.43 -22.58 29.81
N ALA A 96 -17.14 -22.25 29.88
CA ALA A 96 -16.11 -22.94 29.12
C ALA A 96 -15.92 -24.39 29.60
N MET A 97 -16.03 -24.65 30.90
CA MET A 97 -16.00 -26.00 31.47
C MET A 97 -17.19 -26.80 30.98
N GLU A 98 -18.40 -26.26 31.10
CA GLU A 98 -19.62 -26.92 30.60
C GLU A 98 -19.50 -27.25 29.11
N ARG A 99 -19.01 -26.31 28.27
CA ARG A 99 -18.80 -26.56 26.84
C ARG A 99 -17.72 -27.60 26.54
N ALA A 100 -16.67 -27.65 27.35
CA ALA A 100 -15.62 -28.65 27.20
C ALA A 100 -16.12 -30.05 27.57
N VAL A 101 -16.99 -30.17 28.57
CA VAL A 101 -17.57 -31.44 29.03
C VAL A 101 -18.73 -31.90 28.15
N GLU A 102 -19.72 -31.04 27.90
CA GLU A 102 -20.96 -31.40 27.21
C GLU A 102 -20.83 -31.31 25.69
N GLY A 103 -19.88 -30.54 25.18
CA GLY A 103 -19.77 -30.19 23.77
C GLY A 103 -20.78 -29.10 23.35
N VAL A 104 -20.62 -28.58 22.14
CA VAL A 104 -21.54 -27.60 21.57
C VAL A 104 -22.52 -28.30 20.63
N PRO A 105 -23.85 -28.11 20.79
CA PRO A 105 -24.85 -28.69 19.90
C PRO A 105 -24.76 -28.03 18.52
N ILE A 106 -24.55 -28.83 17.47
CA ILE A 106 -24.57 -28.38 16.08
C ILE A 106 -25.81 -28.98 15.40
N PRO A 107 -26.77 -28.16 14.96
CA PRO A 107 -27.94 -28.65 14.26
C PRO A 107 -27.55 -29.28 12.92
N VAL A 108 -28.13 -30.44 12.62
CA VAL A 108 -27.95 -31.15 11.36
C VAL A 108 -29.17 -30.86 10.48
N PHE A 109 -28.94 -30.22 9.34
CA PHE A 109 -29.97 -29.88 8.37
C PHE A 109 -29.93 -30.82 7.17
N HIS A 110 -31.11 -31.21 6.69
CA HIS A 110 -31.27 -31.94 5.44
C HIS A 110 -32.48 -31.37 4.70
N LYS A 111 -32.29 -30.96 3.45
CA LYS A 111 -33.31 -30.31 2.60
C LYS A 111 -33.97 -29.08 3.24
N GLY A 112 -33.23 -28.32 4.05
CA GLY A 112 -33.72 -27.09 4.67
C GLY A 112 -34.47 -27.29 6.00
N GLU A 113 -34.71 -28.54 6.40
CA GLU A 113 -35.31 -28.87 7.70
C GLU A 113 -34.24 -29.39 8.67
N GLN A 114 -34.36 -29.02 9.95
CA GLN A 114 -33.49 -29.56 10.99
C GLN A 114 -33.92 -31.00 11.29
N VAL A 115 -33.07 -31.96 10.94
CA VAL A 115 -33.35 -33.39 11.06
C VAL A 115 -32.69 -34.02 12.30
N GLY A 116 -31.83 -33.28 12.99
CA GLY A 116 -31.19 -33.75 14.22
C GLY A 116 -30.14 -32.79 14.76
N GLU A 117 -29.32 -33.30 15.66
CA GLU A 117 -28.23 -32.55 16.31
C GLU A 117 -27.00 -33.46 16.47
N ARG A 118 -25.81 -32.89 16.26
CA ARG A 118 -24.53 -33.53 16.59
C ARG A 118 -23.76 -32.65 17.56
N ARG A 119 -23.14 -33.26 18.58
CA ARG A 119 -22.26 -32.54 19.51
C ARG A 119 -20.85 -32.36 18.93
N TRP A 120 -20.32 -31.15 19.01
CA TRP A 120 -18.93 -30.83 18.67
C TRP A 120 -18.12 -30.57 19.94
N TYR A 121 -17.08 -31.38 20.14
CA TYR A 121 -16.14 -31.24 21.24
C TYR A 121 -14.90 -30.49 20.76
N ASN A 122 -14.48 -29.47 21.51
CA ASN A 122 -13.30 -28.68 21.19
C ASN A 122 -12.13 -29.11 22.06
N ASP A 123 -11.30 -30.01 21.54
CA ASP A 123 -10.14 -30.56 22.26
C ASP A 123 -9.14 -29.49 22.68
N ARG A 124 -9.04 -28.37 21.95
CA ARG A 124 -8.19 -27.24 22.34
C ARG A 124 -8.73 -26.51 23.56
N LEU A 125 -10.04 -26.35 23.66
CA LEU A 125 -10.69 -25.80 24.85
C LEU A 125 -10.47 -26.72 26.05
N LEU A 126 -10.67 -28.04 25.87
CA LEU A 126 -10.42 -29.03 26.90
C LEU A 126 -8.96 -28.97 27.40
N MET A 127 -7.99 -28.98 26.49
CA MET A 127 -6.57 -28.89 26.84
C MET A 127 -6.21 -27.56 27.51
N PHE A 128 -6.84 -26.45 27.11
CA PHE A 128 -6.67 -25.15 27.76
C PHE A 128 -7.16 -25.18 29.22
N MET A 129 -8.35 -25.74 29.48
CA MET A 129 -8.89 -25.85 30.85
C MET A 129 -8.01 -26.75 31.73
N LEU A 130 -7.53 -27.88 31.21
CA LEU A 130 -6.64 -28.79 31.92
C LEU A 130 -5.33 -28.10 32.32
N LYS A 131 -4.72 -27.31 31.42
CA LYS A 131 -3.51 -26.53 31.72
C LYS A 131 -3.74 -25.43 32.74
N HIS A 132 -4.90 -24.77 32.72
CA HIS A 132 -5.22 -23.69 33.63
C HIS A 132 -5.51 -24.18 35.06
N HIS A 133 -6.24 -25.30 35.21
CA HIS A 133 -6.64 -25.82 36.52
C HIS A 133 -5.67 -26.85 37.12
N GLN A 134 -4.85 -27.51 36.29
CA GLN A 134 -3.81 -28.44 36.75
C GLN A 134 -2.47 -28.11 36.07
N PRO A 135 -1.93 -26.90 36.32
CA PRO A 135 -0.69 -26.45 35.69
C PRO A 135 0.49 -27.37 36.03
N ASP A 136 0.59 -27.87 37.26
CA ASP A 136 1.69 -28.76 37.67
C ASP A 136 1.74 -30.07 36.87
N ARG A 137 0.60 -30.51 36.33
CA ARG A 137 0.46 -31.79 35.60
C ARG A 137 0.50 -31.63 34.08
N TYR A 138 -0.13 -30.56 33.55
CA TYR A 138 -0.31 -30.39 32.10
C TYR A 138 0.39 -29.18 31.51
N ASN A 139 0.85 -28.24 32.34
CA ASN A 139 1.80 -27.25 31.86
C ASN A 139 3.13 -27.99 31.71
N THR A 140 3.66 -28.06 30.50
CA THR A 140 5.04 -28.50 30.32
C THR A 140 5.87 -27.46 31.06
N PRO A 141 6.61 -27.81 32.13
CA PRO A 141 7.55 -26.86 32.69
C PRO A 141 8.42 -26.44 31.52
N ALA A 142 8.50 -25.13 31.25
CA ALA A 142 9.51 -24.63 30.34
C ALA A 142 10.81 -25.28 30.78
N LEU A 143 11.41 -26.05 29.88
CA LEU A 143 12.69 -26.73 30.11
C LEU A 143 13.60 -25.73 30.85
N ALA A 144 14.10 -26.13 32.02
CA ALA A 144 14.86 -25.23 32.89
C ALA A 144 15.95 -24.52 32.05
N PRO A 145 16.20 -23.20 32.27
CA PRO A 145 17.20 -22.46 31.51
C PRO A 145 18.52 -23.22 31.54
N GLY A 146 18.95 -23.76 30.40
CA GLY A 146 20.15 -24.61 30.28
C GLY A 146 19.93 -26.02 29.72
N THR A 147 18.69 -26.47 29.48
CA THR A 147 18.39 -27.81 28.91
C THR A 147 18.01 -27.79 27.43
N LYS A 148 18.43 -26.76 26.68
CA LYS A 148 18.34 -26.81 25.22
C LYS A 148 19.29 -27.91 24.72
N HIS A 149 18.80 -28.76 23.81
CA HIS A 149 19.62 -29.80 23.17
C HIS A 149 20.88 -29.16 22.57
N ALA A 150 22.04 -29.80 22.70
CA ALA A 150 23.33 -29.23 22.29
C ALA A 150 23.33 -28.78 20.81
N GLU A 151 22.64 -29.53 19.95
CA GLU A 151 22.46 -29.16 18.53
C GLU A 151 21.60 -27.90 18.35
N THR A 152 20.58 -27.70 19.20
CA THR A 152 19.76 -26.48 19.18
C THR A 152 20.58 -25.28 19.62
N ILE A 153 21.41 -25.44 20.66
CA ILE A 153 22.33 -24.38 21.11
C ILE A 153 23.35 -24.07 20.02
N ALA A 154 23.96 -25.08 19.39
CA ALA A 154 24.92 -24.90 18.32
C ALA A 154 24.31 -24.23 17.09
N ARG A 155 23.08 -24.62 16.71
CA ARG A 155 22.33 -24.01 15.60
C ARG A 155 21.96 -22.56 15.89
N GLU A 156 21.42 -22.28 17.08
CA GLU A 156 21.11 -20.91 17.50
C GLU A 156 22.38 -20.07 17.59
N ALA A 157 23.49 -20.58 18.14
CA ALA A 157 24.76 -19.87 18.22
C ALA A 157 25.38 -19.61 16.83
N ALA A 158 25.22 -20.53 15.88
CA ALA A 158 25.61 -20.32 14.48
C ALA A 158 24.74 -19.25 13.80
N GLN A 159 23.43 -19.24 14.06
CA GLN A 159 22.50 -18.22 13.55
C GLN A 159 22.68 -16.84 14.21
N GLN A 160 23.03 -16.80 15.49
CA GLN A 160 23.29 -15.57 16.25
C GLN A 160 24.78 -15.22 16.31
N CYS A 161 25.62 -15.82 15.47
CA CYS A 161 27.06 -15.61 15.52
C CYS A 161 27.38 -14.12 15.28
N PRO A 162 27.99 -13.41 16.25
CA PRO A 162 28.23 -11.97 16.14
C PRO A 162 29.15 -11.64 14.95
N VAL A 163 30.10 -12.51 14.62
CA VAL A 163 31.00 -12.34 13.47
C VAL A 163 30.26 -12.52 12.15
N CYS A 164 29.36 -13.50 12.04
CA CYS A 164 28.54 -13.69 10.84
C CYS A 164 27.59 -12.52 10.64
N ARG A 165 26.95 -12.04 11.72
CA ARG A 165 26.10 -10.85 11.69
C ARG A 165 26.90 -9.61 11.26
N GLU A 166 28.08 -9.40 11.83
CA GLU A 166 28.94 -8.26 11.46
C GLU A 166 29.38 -8.35 9.98
N ARG A 167 29.67 -9.55 9.47
CA ARG A 167 29.95 -9.80 8.05
C ARG A 167 28.75 -9.52 7.16
N GLU A 168 27.55 -9.93 7.56
CA GLU A 168 26.32 -9.63 6.82
C GLU A 168 26.00 -8.14 6.83
N GLU A 169 26.14 -7.47 7.98
CA GLU A 169 25.93 -6.03 8.11
C GLU A 169 26.95 -5.24 7.28
N THR A 170 28.22 -5.64 7.29
CA THR A 170 29.26 -5.02 6.44
C THR A 170 29.04 -5.30 4.96
N ALA A 171 28.63 -6.51 4.58
CA ALA A 171 28.25 -6.85 3.21
C ALA A 171 27.02 -6.04 2.75
N ALA A 172 26.01 -5.86 3.60
CA ALA A 172 24.83 -5.05 3.32
C ALA A 172 25.19 -3.55 3.19
N ARG A 173 26.05 -3.02 4.06
CA ARG A 173 26.56 -1.64 3.95
C ARG A 173 27.35 -1.43 2.66
N ARG A 174 28.18 -2.40 2.28
CA ARG A 174 28.95 -2.37 1.03
C ARG A 174 28.03 -2.45 -0.18
N ALA A 175 27.06 -3.37 -0.20
CA ALA A 175 26.09 -3.49 -1.29
C ALA A 175 25.24 -2.22 -1.45
N PHE A 176 24.83 -1.60 -0.33
CA PHE A 176 24.14 -0.32 -0.35
C PHE A 176 25.02 0.79 -0.94
N ALA A 177 26.28 0.90 -0.51
CA ALA A 177 27.23 1.87 -1.04
C ALA A 177 27.52 1.67 -2.54
N GLU A 178 27.67 0.41 -2.99
CA GLU A 178 27.85 0.06 -4.40
C GLU A 178 26.59 0.41 -5.23
N ALA A 179 25.39 0.16 -4.71
CA ALA A 179 24.14 0.53 -5.37
C ALA A 179 23.95 2.05 -5.47
N GLU A 180 24.33 2.80 -4.42
CA GLU A 180 24.24 4.25 -4.42
C GLU A 180 25.29 4.90 -5.35
N ALA A 181 26.52 4.36 -5.37
CA ALA A 181 27.54 4.75 -6.34
C ALA A 181 27.10 4.44 -7.79
N ALA A 182 26.41 3.32 -8.02
CA ALA A 182 25.83 3.00 -9.32
C ALA A 182 24.73 4.00 -9.72
N LYS A 183 23.88 4.47 -8.78
CA LYS A 183 22.91 5.55 -9.07
C LYS A 183 23.59 6.86 -9.42
N GLN A 184 24.65 7.23 -8.70
CA GLN A 184 25.41 8.45 -9.00
C GLN A 184 26.05 8.37 -10.39
N SER A 185 26.58 7.20 -10.78
CA SER A 185 27.06 6.96 -12.14
C SER A 185 25.96 7.02 -13.20
N ASN A 186 24.74 6.58 -12.87
CA ASN A 186 23.59 6.64 -13.78
C ASN A 186 23.07 8.08 -13.97
N GLU A 187 23.09 8.90 -12.93
CA GLU A 187 22.72 10.31 -13.02
C GLU A 187 23.76 11.10 -13.82
N GLU A 188 25.05 10.89 -13.57
CA GLU A 188 26.14 11.48 -14.37
C GLU A 188 26.06 11.04 -15.84
N PHE A 189 25.76 9.76 -16.08
CA PHE A 189 25.52 9.23 -17.40
C PHE A 189 24.31 9.90 -18.08
N LEU A 190 23.19 10.07 -17.37
CA LEU A 190 22.00 10.73 -17.89
C LEU A 190 22.27 12.20 -18.24
N VAL A 191 22.96 12.94 -17.37
CA VAL A 191 23.37 14.33 -17.61
C VAL A 191 24.27 14.41 -18.85
N HIS A 192 25.22 13.48 -18.98
CA HIS A 192 26.09 13.40 -20.16
C HIS A 192 25.29 13.08 -21.44
N LEU A 193 24.34 12.15 -21.38
CA LEU A 193 23.48 11.78 -22.50
C LEU A 193 22.63 12.96 -22.97
N MET A 194 22.01 13.69 -22.03
CA MET A 194 21.21 14.89 -22.31
C MET A 194 22.06 16.03 -22.89
N ARG A 195 23.27 16.26 -22.35
CA ARG A 195 24.20 17.24 -22.92
C ARG A 195 24.60 16.86 -24.35
N THR A 196 24.91 15.59 -24.58
CA THR A 196 25.32 15.09 -25.90
C THR A 196 24.18 15.22 -26.91
N TYR A 197 22.94 14.91 -26.49
CA TYR A 197 21.74 15.13 -27.30
C TYR A 197 21.63 16.58 -27.79
N GLN A 198 21.78 17.57 -26.89
CA GLN A 198 21.75 18.99 -27.26
C GLN A 198 22.81 19.35 -28.31
N ILE A 199 24.05 18.88 -28.11
CA ILE A 199 25.15 19.11 -29.06
C ILE A 199 24.81 18.54 -30.44
N LYS A 200 24.18 17.36 -30.48
CA LYS A 200 23.80 16.70 -31.72
C LYS A 200 22.65 17.40 -32.44
N VAL A 201 21.68 17.97 -31.71
CA VAL A 201 20.62 18.82 -32.32
C VAL A 201 21.25 20.04 -33.00
N GLN A 202 22.21 20.68 -32.34
CA GLN A 202 22.93 21.83 -32.91
C GLN A 202 23.79 21.45 -34.12
N ALA A 203 24.45 20.29 -34.08
CA ALA A 203 25.26 19.78 -35.17
C ALA A 203 24.40 19.43 -36.40
N GLU A 204 23.30 18.70 -36.20
CA GLU A 204 22.32 18.38 -37.25
C GLU A 204 21.87 19.64 -37.98
N ARG A 205 21.46 20.67 -37.23
CA ARG A 205 20.97 21.92 -37.82
C ARG A 205 22.06 22.66 -38.58
N ARG A 206 23.27 22.72 -38.03
CA ARG A 206 24.43 23.37 -38.68
C ARG A 206 24.72 22.76 -40.04
N GLU A 207 24.77 21.44 -40.13
CA GLU A 207 25.03 20.75 -41.40
C GLU A 207 23.87 20.94 -42.40
N ARG A 208 22.63 20.91 -41.91
CA ARG A 208 21.44 21.16 -42.75
C ARG A 208 21.46 22.57 -43.35
N LEU A 209 21.89 23.57 -42.59
CA LEU A 209 22.05 24.95 -43.08
C LEU A 209 23.27 25.11 -44.01
N ALA A 210 24.35 24.36 -43.76
CA ALA A 210 25.52 24.33 -44.64
C ALA A 210 25.27 23.57 -45.96
N GLY A 211 24.15 22.83 -46.07
CA GLY A 211 23.79 22.04 -47.25
C GLY A 211 24.43 20.65 -47.28
N ASP A 212 25.08 20.20 -46.20
CA ASP A 212 25.59 18.83 -46.07
C ASP A 212 24.47 17.92 -45.52
N TRP A 213 23.60 17.50 -46.42
CA TRP A 213 22.45 16.65 -46.11
C TRP A 213 22.86 15.28 -45.56
N ALA A 214 24.01 14.74 -46.00
CA ALA A 214 24.47 13.44 -45.54
C ALA A 214 24.90 13.49 -44.06
N ALA A 215 25.62 14.54 -43.66
CA ALA A 215 26.01 14.75 -42.27
C ALA A 215 24.81 15.10 -41.39
N ALA A 216 23.88 15.92 -41.88
CA ALA A 216 22.64 16.23 -41.18
C ALA A 216 21.81 14.95 -40.91
N ASP A 217 21.60 14.11 -41.91
CA ASP A 217 20.87 12.85 -41.76
C ASP A 217 21.59 11.88 -40.82
N PHE A 218 22.93 11.88 -40.79
CA PHE A 218 23.70 11.10 -39.84
C PHE A 218 23.43 11.55 -38.39
N TYR A 219 23.46 12.86 -38.13
CA TYR A 219 23.12 13.38 -36.80
C TYR A 219 21.65 13.12 -36.44
N LEU A 220 20.72 13.17 -37.40
CA LEU A 220 19.32 12.82 -37.17
C LEU A 220 19.16 11.36 -36.72
N ARG A 221 19.87 10.41 -37.33
CA ARG A 221 19.86 9.00 -36.91
C ARG A 221 20.43 8.83 -35.49
N GLN A 222 21.48 9.57 -35.16
CA GLN A 222 22.03 9.58 -33.80
C GLN A 222 21.00 10.13 -32.80
N LEU A 223 20.31 11.22 -33.12
CA LEU A 223 19.26 11.78 -32.27
C LEU A 223 18.13 10.78 -32.01
N ASN A 224 17.67 10.07 -33.05
CA ASN A 224 16.66 9.01 -32.90
C ASN A 224 17.14 7.90 -31.96
N PHE A 225 18.41 7.49 -32.01
CA PHE A 225 18.95 6.48 -31.11
C PHE A 225 18.94 6.93 -29.65
N PHE A 226 19.31 8.20 -29.39
CA PHE A 226 19.23 8.78 -28.06
C PHE A 226 17.78 8.87 -27.55
N GLU A 227 16.84 9.23 -28.43
CA GLU A 227 15.42 9.30 -28.11
C GLU A 227 14.86 7.92 -27.72
N LEU A 228 15.22 6.87 -28.45
CA LEU A 228 14.83 5.50 -28.10
C LEU A 228 15.38 5.05 -26.75
N ILE A 229 16.63 5.39 -26.43
CA ILE A 229 17.24 5.06 -25.13
C ILE A 229 16.56 5.81 -23.99
N LEU A 230 16.29 7.10 -24.18
CA LEU A 230 15.69 7.96 -23.17
C LEU A 230 14.22 7.59 -22.93
N GLU A 231 13.41 7.39 -23.98
CA GLU A 231 11.99 7.06 -23.86
C GLU A 231 11.74 5.59 -23.49
N GLY A 232 12.64 4.67 -23.84
CA GLY A 232 12.51 3.22 -23.61
C GLY A 232 12.87 2.72 -22.21
N CYS A 233 13.07 3.61 -21.23
CA CYS A 233 13.60 3.38 -19.88
C CYS A 233 13.44 1.94 -19.32
N GLY A 234 14.43 1.07 -19.58
CA GLY A 234 14.62 -0.22 -18.90
C GLY A 234 14.41 -1.48 -19.74
N HIS A 235 13.77 -1.38 -20.91
CA HIS A 235 13.44 -2.55 -21.74
C HIS A 235 14.45 -2.76 -22.88
N ARG A 236 15.73 -2.92 -22.53
CA ARG A 236 16.80 -3.14 -23.54
C ARG A 236 16.53 -4.36 -24.43
N MET A 237 15.88 -5.39 -23.89
CA MET A 237 15.57 -6.63 -24.61
C MET A 237 14.22 -6.52 -25.33
N ASP A 238 13.20 -5.90 -24.73
CA ASP A 238 11.88 -5.81 -25.35
C ASP A 238 11.88 -4.91 -26.59
N ILE A 239 12.80 -3.94 -26.69
CA ILE A 239 13.00 -3.18 -27.94
C ILE A 239 13.60 -4.08 -29.04
N ILE A 240 14.53 -4.98 -28.70
CA ILE A 240 15.09 -5.95 -29.65
C ILE A 240 14.02 -6.96 -30.07
N ASP A 241 13.23 -7.46 -29.13
CA ASP A 241 12.09 -8.36 -29.40
C ASP A 241 11.02 -7.66 -30.27
N MET A 242 10.75 -6.37 -30.02
CA MET A 242 9.84 -5.54 -30.83
C MET A 242 10.31 -5.33 -32.28
N HIS A 243 11.63 -5.41 -32.54
CA HIS A 243 12.22 -5.33 -33.89
C HIS A 243 12.38 -6.70 -34.57
N THR A 244 12.22 -7.81 -33.84
CA THR A 244 12.52 -9.17 -34.34
C THR A 244 11.30 -10.07 -34.43
N ILE A 245 10.17 -9.72 -33.81
CA ILE A 245 8.91 -10.47 -33.94
C ILE A 245 8.13 -9.97 -35.18
N GLU A 246 8.25 -10.71 -36.29
CA GLU A 246 7.51 -10.43 -37.54
C GLU A 246 6.01 -10.84 -37.48
N ASN A 247 5.60 -11.65 -36.49
CA ASN A 247 4.37 -12.44 -36.54
C ASN A 247 3.29 -12.09 -35.49
N GLY A 248 3.18 -10.83 -35.06
CA GLY A 248 2.10 -10.36 -34.18
C GLY A 248 1.37 -9.13 -34.75
N GLU A 249 0.06 -9.02 -34.51
CA GLU A 249 -0.77 -7.88 -34.96
C GLU A 249 -0.30 -6.52 -34.38
N GLU A 250 0.52 -6.53 -33.32
CA GLU A 250 1.16 -5.36 -32.72
C GLU A 250 2.68 -5.39 -32.89
N ASN A 251 3.19 -4.88 -34.01
CA ASN A 251 4.63 -4.66 -34.24
C ASN A 251 4.97 -3.16 -34.13
N MET A 252 6.26 -2.80 -34.16
CA MET A 252 6.69 -1.39 -34.00
C MET A 252 6.08 -0.45 -35.05
N TYR A 253 5.75 -0.96 -36.23
CA TYR A 253 5.18 -0.18 -37.33
C TYR A 253 3.67 0.05 -37.19
N THR A 254 2.97 -0.78 -36.41
CA THR A 254 1.54 -0.63 -36.12
C THR A 254 1.26 -0.04 -34.74
N ARG A 255 2.25 -0.04 -33.84
CA ARG A 255 2.13 0.50 -32.48
C ARG A 255 2.08 2.03 -32.51
N GLN A 256 1.01 2.59 -31.96
CA GLN A 256 0.88 4.03 -31.80
C GLN A 256 1.92 4.55 -30.80
N ILE A 257 2.85 5.39 -31.25
CA ILE A 257 3.89 6.02 -30.41
C ILE A 257 3.19 7.01 -29.47
N ASN A 258 3.40 6.82 -28.17
CA ASN A 258 2.82 7.65 -27.12
C ASN A 258 3.86 8.63 -26.59
N CYS A 259 3.46 9.88 -26.34
CA CYS A 259 4.33 10.86 -25.70
C CYS A 259 4.54 10.48 -24.23
N GLY A 260 5.76 10.07 -23.89
CA GLY A 260 6.17 9.82 -22.50
C GLY A 260 6.54 11.11 -21.77
N PRO A 261 6.81 11.05 -20.45
CA PRO A 261 7.21 12.22 -19.66
C PRO A 261 8.43 12.96 -20.22
N LEU A 262 9.37 12.23 -20.86
CA LEU A 262 10.56 12.80 -21.47
C LEU A 262 10.30 13.47 -22.83
N THR A 263 9.26 13.09 -23.57
CA THR A 263 8.95 13.69 -24.88
C THR A 263 8.73 15.20 -24.76
N ARG A 264 8.04 15.64 -23.70
CA ARG A 264 7.83 17.06 -23.39
C ARG A 264 9.14 17.78 -23.09
N ILE A 265 10.01 17.16 -22.29
CA ILE A 265 11.32 17.72 -21.92
C ILE A 265 12.21 17.87 -23.17
N LEU A 266 12.24 16.86 -24.04
CA LEU A 266 13.02 16.88 -25.27
C LEU A 266 12.47 17.90 -26.28
N ASP A 267 11.14 18.04 -26.44
CA ASP A 267 10.55 19.08 -27.27
C ASP A 267 10.89 20.49 -26.76
N ASP A 268 10.73 20.74 -25.46
CA ASP A 268 11.08 22.02 -24.84
C ASP A 268 12.57 22.36 -25.03
N MET A 269 13.45 21.35 -24.93
CA MET A 269 14.89 21.53 -25.18
C MET A 269 15.18 21.90 -26.64
N ARG A 270 14.58 21.19 -27.61
CA ARG A 270 14.76 21.52 -29.03
C ARG A 270 14.26 22.92 -29.36
N ARG A 271 13.07 23.29 -28.86
CA ARG A 271 12.48 24.62 -29.07
C ARG A 271 13.39 25.74 -28.59
N LYS A 272 13.94 25.62 -27.38
CA LYS A 272 14.90 26.59 -26.83
C LYS A 272 16.15 26.73 -27.68
N ILE A 273 16.69 25.60 -28.17
CA ILE A 273 17.88 25.60 -29.04
C ILE A 273 17.58 26.33 -30.36
N TRP A 274 16.41 26.09 -30.95
CA TRP A 274 16.01 26.71 -32.21
C TRP A 274 15.64 28.18 -32.07
N GLU A 275 14.96 28.56 -31.01
CA GLU A 275 14.69 29.96 -30.68
C GLU A 275 16.01 30.74 -30.52
N ALA A 276 16.99 30.16 -29.80
CA ALA A 276 18.32 30.74 -29.69
C ALA A 276 19.08 30.83 -31.03
N ALA A 277 18.71 29.99 -32.01
CA ALA A 277 19.24 30.02 -33.37
C ALA A 277 18.45 30.95 -34.32
N GLY A 278 17.41 31.64 -33.83
CA GLY A 278 16.59 32.57 -34.63
C GLY A 278 15.61 31.89 -35.59
N GLU A 279 15.28 30.62 -35.34
CA GLU A 279 14.39 29.84 -36.20
C GLU A 279 12.90 30.14 -35.95
N PRO A 280 12.04 30.03 -36.98
CA PRO A 280 10.61 30.21 -36.81
C PRO A 280 10.04 29.13 -35.87
N PRO A 281 9.04 29.48 -35.03
CA PRO A 281 8.47 28.56 -34.06
C PRO A 281 7.86 27.33 -34.76
N ARG A 282 8.35 26.14 -34.37
CA ARG A 282 7.88 24.86 -34.92
C ARG A 282 6.42 24.59 -34.52
N PRO A 283 5.63 23.91 -35.36
CA PRO A 283 4.30 23.44 -34.98
C PRO A 283 4.28 22.73 -33.61
N PRO A 284 3.19 22.85 -32.85
CA PRO A 284 3.04 22.14 -31.58
C PRO A 284 3.02 20.63 -31.82
N ILE A 285 3.67 19.87 -30.93
CA ILE A 285 3.59 18.40 -30.92
C ILE A 285 2.36 17.99 -30.10
N ASP A 286 1.69 16.90 -30.48
CA ASP A 286 0.51 16.39 -29.77
C ASP A 286 0.89 15.65 -28.48
N LEU A 287 1.19 16.38 -27.40
CA LEU A 287 1.67 15.86 -26.11
C LEU A 287 0.56 15.29 -25.17
N ARG A 288 -0.55 14.77 -25.70
CA ARG A 288 -1.69 14.35 -24.84
C ARG A 288 -1.36 13.07 -24.05
N GLU A 289 -1.38 13.18 -22.73
CA GLU A 289 -1.28 12.03 -21.80
C GLU A 289 -2.55 11.15 -21.83
N PHE A 290 -2.41 9.86 -21.53
CA PHE A 290 -3.58 8.99 -21.30
C PHE A 290 -4.26 9.37 -19.97
N LEU A 291 -5.59 9.42 -19.97
CA LEU A 291 -6.33 9.45 -18.72
C LEU A 291 -6.07 8.15 -17.95
N PRO A 292 -6.03 8.17 -16.60
CA PRO A 292 -5.92 6.97 -15.80
C PRO A 292 -6.97 5.93 -16.25
N TYR A 293 -6.55 4.66 -16.41
CA TYR A 293 -7.39 3.52 -16.83
C TYR A 293 -7.87 3.51 -18.29
N THR A 294 -7.32 4.35 -19.17
CA THR A 294 -7.60 4.25 -20.61
C THR A 294 -6.60 3.33 -21.31
N ASN A 295 -6.96 2.05 -21.44
CA ASN A 295 -6.21 1.12 -22.30
C ASN A 295 -6.57 1.40 -23.78
N MET A 296 -5.58 1.37 -24.67
CA MET A 296 -5.76 1.45 -26.13
C MET A 296 -6.70 0.37 -26.70
N ASN A 297 -6.93 -0.70 -25.94
CA ASN A 297 -7.80 -1.82 -26.33
C ASN A 297 -9.28 -1.64 -25.97
N GLN A 298 -9.70 -0.48 -25.44
CA GLN A 298 -11.11 -0.26 -25.12
C GLN A 298 -11.89 0.31 -26.31
N GLN A 299 -12.86 -0.47 -26.79
CA GLN A 299 -13.80 -0.09 -27.84
C GLN A 299 -15.02 0.65 -27.23
N GLY A 300 -15.55 1.67 -27.92
CA GLY A 300 -16.73 2.44 -27.47
C GLY A 300 -16.82 3.86 -28.08
N GLY A 301 -17.89 4.59 -27.76
CA GLY A 301 -18.14 5.95 -28.28
C GLY A 301 -17.02 6.94 -27.92
N THR A 302 -16.56 6.92 -26.66
CA THR A 302 -15.45 7.75 -26.17
C THR A 302 -14.12 7.43 -26.86
N ALA A 303 -13.92 6.18 -27.30
CA ALA A 303 -12.72 5.79 -28.05
C ALA A 303 -12.73 6.35 -29.48
N ARG A 304 -13.89 6.34 -30.15
CA ARG A 304 -14.07 6.94 -31.49
C ARG A 304 -13.89 8.45 -31.46
N GLU A 305 -14.46 9.13 -30.46
CA GLU A 305 -14.26 10.57 -30.26
C GLU A 305 -12.79 10.93 -30.05
N ARG A 306 -12.06 10.14 -29.25
CA ARG A 306 -10.60 10.30 -29.09
C ARG A 306 -9.85 10.11 -30.41
N GLN A 307 -10.18 9.08 -31.18
CA GLN A 307 -9.53 8.82 -32.47
C GLN A 307 -9.80 9.95 -33.46
N HIS A 308 -11.02 10.48 -33.50
CA HIS A 308 -11.37 11.63 -34.33
C HIS A 308 -10.59 12.88 -33.92
N ALA A 309 -10.55 13.19 -32.62
CA ALA A 309 -9.81 14.33 -32.08
C ALA A 309 -8.29 14.21 -32.29
N ARG A 310 -7.74 12.99 -32.34
CA ARG A 310 -6.34 12.70 -32.70
C ARG A 310 -6.11 12.95 -34.19
N ALA A 311 -6.94 12.37 -35.06
CA ALA A 311 -6.81 12.53 -36.51
C ALA A 311 -6.94 14.00 -36.93
N GLU A 312 -7.82 14.76 -36.29
CA GLU A 312 -7.95 16.19 -36.53
C GLU A 312 -6.72 16.99 -36.09
N ALA A 313 -6.14 16.67 -34.92
CA ALA A 313 -4.93 17.30 -34.44
C ALA A 313 -3.74 17.02 -35.37
N GLN A 314 -3.57 15.78 -35.80
CA GLN A 314 -2.54 15.37 -36.76
C GLN A 314 -2.67 16.13 -38.08
N ARG A 315 -3.88 16.32 -38.60
CA ARG A 315 -4.13 17.13 -39.80
C ARG A 315 -3.71 18.59 -39.61
N ARG A 316 -4.01 19.18 -38.45
CA ARG A 316 -3.60 20.57 -38.13
C ARG A 316 -2.08 20.70 -38.04
N ILE A 317 -1.42 19.76 -37.36
CA ILE A 317 0.04 19.74 -37.22
C ILE A 317 0.72 19.59 -38.59
N ALA A 318 0.24 18.67 -39.43
CA ALA A 318 0.77 18.47 -40.78
C ALA A 318 0.63 19.74 -41.65
N ALA A 319 -0.53 20.42 -41.57
CA ALA A 319 -0.73 21.69 -42.27
C ALA A 319 0.23 22.78 -41.77
N SER A 320 0.42 22.89 -40.45
CA SER A 320 1.39 23.83 -39.87
C SER A 320 2.84 23.50 -40.24
N GLN A 321 3.20 22.22 -40.31
CA GLN A 321 4.54 21.76 -40.71
C GLN A 321 4.83 22.14 -42.16
N ALA A 322 3.87 21.96 -43.08
CA ALA A 322 4.02 22.36 -44.48
C ALA A 322 4.28 23.88 -44.63
N VAL A 323 3.58 24.71 -43.85
CA VAL A 323 3.80 26.17 -43.81
C VAL A 323 5.19 26.51 -43.26
N TRP A 324 5.61 25.83 -42.19
CA TRP A 324 6.91 26.03 -41.56
C TRP A 324 8.07 25.64 -42.51
N GLU A 325 7.97 24.49 -43.19
CA GLU A 325 8.98 24.06 -44.18
C GLU A 325 9.07 25.01 -45.37
N ALA A 326 7.93 25.53 -45.81
CA ALA A 326 7.87 26.56 -46.85
C ALA A 326 8.54 27.87 -46.41
N SER A 327 8.46 28.21 -45.13
CA SER A 327 9.07 29.44 -44.58
C SER A 327 10.60 29.39 -44.47
N ALA A 328 11.22 28.23 -44.71
CA ALA A 328 12.66 28.05 -44.56
C ALA A 328 13.50 28.78 -45.63
N SER A 329 12.92 29.12 -46.79
CA SER A 329 13.57 29.96 -47.80
C SER A 329 12.54 30.68 -48.68
N GLU A 330 12.91 31.82 -49.28
CA GLU A 330 12.00 32.58 -50.14
C GLU A 330 11.52 31.77 -51.36
N GLU A 331 12.39 30.93 -51.92
CA GLU A 331 12.07 30.06 -53.05
C GLU A 331 11.01 28.99 -52.68
N LYS A 332 11.16 28.36 -51.51
CA LYS A 332 10.17 27.39 -50.99
C LYS A 332 8.86 28.07 -50.67
N TRP A 333 8.90 29.30 -50.15
CA TRP A 333 7.70 30.09 -49.87
C TRP A 333 6.94 30.44 -51.15
N ALA A 334 7.65 30.84 -52.21
CA ALA A 334 7.06 31.13 -53.52
C ALA A 334 6.40 29.88 -54.13
N ALA A 335 7.09 28.73 -54.10
CA ALA A 335 6.56 27.45 -54.57
C ALA A 335 5.32 27.00 -53.79
N PHE A 336 5.33 27.16 -52.46
CA PHE A 336 4.19 26.85 -51.60
C PHE A 336 2.96 27.70 -51.94
N LYS A 337 3.13 29.02 -52.14
CA LYS A 337 2.03 29.92 -52.55
C LYS A 337 1.44 29.54 -53.91
N ALA A 338 2.31 29.27 -54.90
CA ALA A 338 1.89 28.83 -56.22
C ALA A 338 1.09 27.51 -56.19
N ALA A 339 1.51 26.55 -55.35
CA ALA A 339 0.82 25.27 -55.20
C ALA A 339 -0.48 25.35 -54.37
N SER A 340 -0.58 26.29 -53.43
CA SER A 340 -1.74 26.44 -52.53
C SER A 340 -2.81 27.41 -53.06
N GLY A 341 -2.62 27.97 -54.26
CA GLY A 341 -3.58 28.85 -54.93
C GLY A 341 -3.84 30.17 -54.17
N ARG A 342 -2.89 30.62 -53.34
CA ARG A 342 -2.98 31.78 -52.46
C ARG A 342 -1.94 32.85 -52.76
#